data_AF-D2V7H0-F1
#
_entry.id   AF-D2V7H0-F1
#
_cell.length_a   1.000
_cell.length_b   1.000
_cell.length_c   1.000
_cell.angle_alpha   90.00
_cell.angle_beta   90.00
_cell.angle_gamma   90.00
#
_symmetry.space_group_name_H-M   'P 1'
#
loop_
_entity.id
_entity.type
_entity.pdbx_description
1 polymer ?
#
loop_
_entity_poly.entity_id
_entity_poly.type
_entity_poly.pdbx_seq_one_letter_code
_entity_poly.pdbx_strand_id
1 'polypeptide(L)'
;PFPEHVASILRAPLQDVDIEVLPEGSLFLPEIKYRRILNKAFLPGGWCLVPLNDYQILDSGIIIQEYALFCRGQFVSQTFGEQTYEAGSFKSIGSALEGCKSNALMRCCKDLGIASELWDPNFINEWKKENVLAVLCENAKTKANKVLYRRKDRPTFQYPW
;
A
#
# COMPACT_ATOMS: atom_id res chain seq x y z
N PRO A 1 -3.41 7.28 -24.73
CA PRO A 1 -4.19 6.49 -23.74
C PRO A 1 -3.90 4.99 -23.95
N PHE A 2 -3.93 4.17 -22.89
CA PHE A 2 -3.80 2.73 -23.05
C PHE A 2 -5.03 2.12 -23.76
N PRO A 3 -4.88 0.98 -24.47
CA PRO A 3 -6.00 0.29 -25.09
C PRO A 3 -7.08 -0.09 -24.08
N GLU A 4 -8.35 -0.19 -24.53
CA GLU A 4 -9.48 -0.44 -23.63
C GLU A 4 -9.30 -1.69 -22.77
N HIS A 5 -8.84 -2.81 -23.35
CA HIS A 5 -8.61 -4.05 -22.59
C HIS A 5 -7.62 -3.88 -21.42
N VAL A 6 -6.63 -3.00 -21.55
CA VAL A 6 -5.69 -2.65 -20.47
C VAL A 6 -6.40 -1.78 -19.43
N ALA A 7 -7.10 -0.74 -19.89
CA ALA A 7 -7.83 0.18 -19.04
C ALA A 7 -8.92 -0.52 -18.22
N SER A 8 -9.57 -1.56 -18.77
CA SER A 8 -10.55 -2.38 -18.06
C SER A 8 -9.90 -3.21 -16.94
N ILE A 9 -8.67 -3.70 -17.13
CA ILE A 9 -7.93 -4.42 -16.08
C ILE A 9 -7.51 -3.48 -14.96
N LEU A 10 -6.98 -2.30 -15.30
CA LEU A 10 -6.46 -1.33 -14.33
C LEU A 10 -7.56 -0.74 -13.44
N ARG A 11 -8.76 -0.53 -14.01
CA ARG A 11 -9.93 0.03 -13.32
C ARG A 11 -10.88 -1.05 -12.79
N ALA A 12 -10.50 -2.32 -12.84
CA ALA A 12 -11.33 -3.40 -12.32
C ALA A 12 -11.53 -3.22 -10.80
N PRO A 13 -12.74 -3.47 -10.28
CA PRO A 13 -12.99 -3.41 -8.84
C PRO A 13 -12.10 -4.42 -8.11
N LEU A 14 -11.68 -4.06 -6.90
CA LEU A 14 -10.93 -4.92 -6.02
C LEU A 14 -11.80 -6.07 -5.53
N GLN A 15 -11.14 -7.19 -5.24
CA GLN A 15 -11.80 -8.30 -4.55
C GLN A 15 -11.80 -8.01 -3.05
N ASP A 16 -12.94 -8.20 -2.38
CA ASP A 16 -13.06 -7.97 -0.93
C ASP A 16 -12.01 -8.73 -0.10
N VAL A 17 -11.64 -9.94 -0.53
CA VAL A 17 -10.61 -10.76 0.13
C VAL A 17 -9.21 -10.14 0.08
N ASP A 18 -8.98 -9.19 -0.83
CA ASP A 18 -7.68 -8.55 -1.05
C ASP A 18 -7.51 -7.24 -0.28
N ILE A 19 -8.61 -6.63 0.19
CA ILE A 19 -8.60 -5.37 0.94
C ILE A 19 -8.23 -5.66 2.40
N GLU A 20 -7.12 -5.14 2.88
CA GLU A 20 -6.68 -5.33 4.26
C GLU A 20 -6.95 -4.11 5.12
N VAL A 21 -6.93 -4.30 6.43
CA VAL A 21 -7.26 -3.27 7.44
C VAL A 21 -6.07 -3.11 8.36
N LEU A 22 -5.54 -1.90 8.44
CA LEU A 22 -4.51 -1.56 9.42
C LEU A 22 -5.13 -1.48 10.83
N PRO A 23 -4.36 -1.71 11.92
CA PRO A 23 -4.90 -1.69 13.28
C PRO A 23 -5.55 -0.35 13.69
N GLU A 24 -5.17 0.77 13.08
CA GLU A 24 -5.81 2.08 13.24
C GLU A 24 -7.13 2.24 12.46
N GLY A 25 -7.46 1.29 11.58
CA GLY A 25 -8.71 1.24 10.84
C GLY A 25 -8.63 1.71 9.40
N SER A 26 -7.48 2.11 8.89
CA SER A 26 -7.32 2.47 7.47
C SER A 26 -7.38 1.23 6.58
N LEU A 27 -8.05 1.34 5.44
CA LEU A 27 -8.07 0.28 4.43
C LEU A 27 -6.83 0.41 3.55
N PHE A 28 -6.24 -0.72 3.16
CA PHE A 28 -5.14 -0.73 2.20
C PHE A 28 -5.19 -1.97 1.32
N LEU A 29 -4.60 -1.86 0.14
CA LEU A 29 -4.34 -3.00 -0.72
C LEU A 29 -2.86 -3.41 -0.56
N PRO A 30 -2.55 -4.69 -0.29
CA PRO A 30 -1.16 -5.12 -0.18
C PRO A 30 -0.37 -4.88 -1.46
N GLU A 31 0.90 -4.47 -1.33
CA GLU A 31 1.79 -4.07 -2.43
C GLU A 31 1.87 -5.09 -3.57
N ILE A 32 1.87 -6.38 -3.22
CA ILE A 32 1.91 -7.49 -4.18
C ILE A 32 0.70 -7.47 -5.13
N LYS A 33 -0.46 -6.97 -4.70
CA LYS A 33 -1.67 -6.91 -5.52
C LYS A 33 -1.54 -5.87 -6.62
N TYR A 34 -0.97 -4.70 -6.33
CA TYR A 34 -0.63 -3.71 -7.37
C TYR A 34 0.30 -4.30 -8.44
N ARG A 35 1.35 -5.00 -8.02
CA ARG A 35 2.29 -5.67 -8.96
C ARG A 35 1.59 -6.71 -9.83
N ARG A 36 0.66 -7.49 -9.26
CA ARG A 36 -0.15 -8.47 -9.99
C ARG A 36 -1.09 -7.80 -11.00
N ILE A 37 -1.72 -6.69 -10.63
CA ILE A 37 -2.59 -5.92 -11.54
C ILE A 37 -1.77 -5.35 -12.70
N LEU A 38 -0.59 -4.75 -12.43
CA LEU A 38 0.31 -4.26 -13.47
C LEU A 38 0.81 -5.39 -14.38
N ASN A 39 1.20 -6.54 -13.82
CA ASN A 39 1.60 -7.71 -14.61
C ASN A 39 0.44 -8.26 -15.46
N LYS A 40 -0.79 -8.23 -14.96
CA LYS A 40 -1.97 -8.64 -15.71
C LYS A 40 -2.27 -7.65 -16.86
N ALA A 41 -2.10 -6.36 -16.62
CA ALA A 41 -2.38 -5.30 -17.58
C ALA A 41 -1.31 -5.15 -18.66
N PHE A 42 -0.03 -5.30 -18.29
CA PHE A 42 1.11 -4.96 -19.16
C PHE A 42 2.04 -6.14 -19.47
N LEU A 43 1.82 -7.31 -18.86
CA LEU A 43 2.74 -8.46 -18.85
C LEU A 43 4.05 -8.18 -18.08
N PRO A 44 4.74 -9.22 -17.57
CA PRO A 44 6.07 -9.05 -16.98
C PRO A 44 7.03 -8.36 -17.94
N GLY A 45 7.77 -7.35 -17.45
CA GLY A 45 8.65 -6.51 -18.26
C GLY A 45 7.94 -5.37 -19.01
N GLY A 46 6.61 -5.31 -18.99
CA GLY A 46 5.82 -4.24 -19.62
C GLY A 46 5.68 -2.98 -18.78
N TRP A 47 6.24 -2.95 -17.58
CA TRP A 47 6.23 -1.78 -16.69
C TRP A 47 7.50 -1.76 -15.83
N CYS A 48 7.90 -0.57 -15.39
CA CYS A 48 8.99 -0.39 -14.45
C CYS A 48 8.77 0.84 -13.57
N LEU A 49 9.36 0.80 -12.38
CA LEU A 49 9.44 1.95 -11.48
C LEU A 49 10.90 2.36 -11.39
N VAL A 50 11.19 3.61 -11.77
CA VAL A 50 12.55 4.13 -11.94
C VAL A 50 12.81 5.18 -10.86
N PRO A 51 13.87 5.06 -10.04
CA PRO A 51 14.27 6.13 -9.14
C PRO A 51 14.80 7.31 -9.95
N LEU A 52 14.36 8.53 -9.63
CA LEU A 52 14.76 9.75 -10.33
C LEU A 52 15.95 10.45 -9.66
N ASN A 53 16.18 10.18 -8.38
CA ASN A 53 17.23 10.76 -7.57
C ASN A 53 17.80 9.75 -6.57
N ASP A 54 18.92 10.12 -5.94
CA ASP A 54 19.44 9.39 -4.79
C ASP A 54 18.46 9.48 -3.62
N TYR A 55 18.36 8.39 -2.84
CA TYR A 55 17.53 8.39 -1.64
C TYR A 55 18.13 9.30 -0.57
N GLN A 56 17.27 9.91 0.23
CA GLN A 56 17.65 10.73 1.39
C GLN A 56 17.13 10.07 2.66
N ILE A 57 17.93 10.13 3.73
CA ILE A 57 17.50 9.76 5.08
C ILE A 57 17.36 11.07 5.85
N LEU A 58 16.13 11.42 6.22
CA LEU A 58 15.82 12.60 7.02
C LEU A 58 16.23 12.36 8.48
N ASP A 59 16.50 13.45 9.21
CA ASP A 59 16.84 13.40 10.64
C ASP A 59 15.76 12.70 11.49
N SER A 60 14.52 12.68 11.00
CA SER A 60 13.38 11.96 11.60
C SER A 60 13.42 10.44 11.43
N GLY A 61 14.46 9.88 10.78
CA GLY A 61 14.54 8.45 10.46
C GLY A 61 13.57 8.04 9.36
N ILE A 62 13.33 8.92 8.37
CA ILE A 62 12.48 8.62 7.22
C ILE A 62 13.35 8.58 5.97
N ILE A 63 13.29 7.47 5.24
CA ILE A 63 13.82 7.39 3.89
C ILE A 63 12.81 8.02 2.94
N ILE A 64 13.26 8.92 2.09
CA ILE A 64 12.46 9.51 1.01
C ILE A 64 13.22 9.40 -0.31
N GLN A 65 12.52 9.04 -1.38
CA GLN A 65 13.08 8.97 -2.72
C GLN A 65 11.99 9.17 -3.77
N GLU A 66 12.32 9.86 -4.86
CA GLU A 66 11.39 10.10 -5.96
C GLU A 66 11.45 8.98 -6.99
N TYR A 67 10.28 8.56 -7.45
CA TYR A 67 10.14 7.51 -8.45
C TYR A 67 9.19 7.92 -9.57
N ALA A 68 9.48 7.47 -10.79
CA ALA A 68 8.58 7.54 -11.93
C ALA A 68 8.14 6.13 -12.36
N LEU A 69 6.83 5.97 -12.56
CA LEU A 69 6.24 4.78 -13.14
C LEU A 69 6.18 4.92 -14.67
N PHE A 70 6.73 3.92 -15.35
CA PHE A 70 6.60 3.75 -16.79
C PHE A 70 5.85 2.47 -17.10
N CYS A 71 4.90 2.54 -18.03
CA CYS A 71 4.18 1.38 -18.55
C CYS A 71 4.23 1.40 -20.07
N ARG A 72 4.68 0.31 -20.69
CA ARG A 72 4.86 0.17 -22.15
C ARG A 72 5.70 1.30 -22.76
N GLY A 73 6.74 1.73 -22.05
CA GLY A 73 7.63 2.83 -22.48
C GLY A 73 7.03 4.23 -22.36
N GLN A 74 5.83 4.37 -21.79
CA GLN A 74 5.17 5.66 -21.58
C GLN A 74 5.29 6.08 -20.11
N PHE A 75 5.62 7.35 -19.87
CA PHE A 75 5.52 7.94 -18.55
C PHE A 75 4.07 7.92 -18.08
N VAL A 76 3.83 7.47 -16.86
CA VAL A 76 2.50 7.38 -16.25
C VAL A 76 2.34 8.42 -15.15
N SER A 77 3.23 8.37 -14.15
CA SER A 77 3.12 9.18 -12.94
C SER A 77 4.48 9.26 -12.25
N GLN A 78 4.67 10.30 -11.45
CA GLN A 78 5.82 10.46 -10.57
C GLN A 78 5.35 10.78 -9.15
N THR A 79 6.05 10.25 -8.16
CA THR A 79 5.72 10.51 -6.75
C THR A 79 6.91 10.23 -5.85
N PHE A 80 6.84 10.75 -4.62
CA PHE A 80 7.77 10.37 -3.56
C PHE A 80 7.28 9.10 -2.88
N GLY A 81 8.19 8.15 -2.73
CA GLY A 81 8.07 7.07 -1.76
C GLY A 81 8.64 7.51 -0.43
N GLU A 82 8.03 7.04 0.64
CA GLU A 82 8.54 7.24 1.99
C GLU A 82 8.52 5.94 2.79
N GLN A 83 9.49 5.77 3.68
CA GLN A 83 9.55 4.63 4.58
C GLN A 83 10.34 4.95 5.84
N THR A 84 9.77 4.66 7.01
CA THR A 84 10.50 4.76 8.28
C THR A 84 11.67 3.78 8.32
N TYR A 85 12.80 4.29 8.77
CA TYR A 85 14.07 3.60 9.02
C TYR A 85 14.66 4.08 10.35
N GLU A 86 14.60 3.21 11.36
CA GLU A 86 15.24 3.46 12.64
C GLU A 86 16.66 2.90 12.62
N ALA A 87 17.65 3.79 12.78
CA ALA A 87 19.05 3.40 12.89
C ALA A 87 19.26 2.51 14.13
N GLY A 88 19.86 1.33 13.93
CA GLY A 88 20.05 0.33 14.99
C GLY A 88 18.89 -0.67 15.14
N SER A 89 17.83 -0.57 14.34
CA SER A 89 16.82 -1.63 14.25
C SER A 89 17.35 -2.86 13.49
N PHE A 90 16.68 -4.00 13.63
CA PHE A 90 16.98 -5.21 12.85
C PHE A 90 16.67 -5.06 11.34
N LYS A 91 15.98 -3.99 10.94
CA LYS A 91 15.60 -3.75 9.54
C LYS A 91 16.79 -3.17 8.80
N SER A 92 17.28 -3.89 7.79
CA SER A 92 18.35 -3.40 6.93
C SER A 92 17.90 -2.16 6.14
N ILE A 93 18.86 -1.28 5.80
CA ILE A 93 18.59 -0.14 4.92
C ILE A 93 18.00 -0.59 3.57
N GLY A 94 18.46 -1.73 3.03
CA GLY A 94 17.91 -2.30 1.79
C GLY A 94 16.43 -2.65 1.91
N SER A 95 16.01 -3.23 3.05
CA SER A 95 14.60 -3.52 3.32
C SER A 95 13.76 -2.26 3.48
N ALA A 96 14.33 -1.18 4.01
CA ALA A 96 13.65 0.11 4.10
C ALA A 96 13.53 0.78 2.72
N LEU A 97 14.57 0.68 1.87
CA LEU A 97 14.52 1.16 0.49
C LEU A 97 13.49 0.41 -0.36
N GLU A 98 13.37 -0.91 -0.21
CA GLU A 98 12.31 -1.67 -0.89
C GLU A 98 10.90 -1.25 -0.42
N GLY A 99 10.73 -0.94 0.88
CA GLY A 99 9.49 -0.36 1.41
C GLY A 99 9.18 1.01 0.81
N CYS A 100 10.18 1.89 0.73
CA CYS A 100 10.07 3.21 0.10
C CYS A 100 9.64 3.08 -1.37
N LYS A 101 10.26 2.16 -2.12
CA LYS A 101 9.94 1.87 -3.51
C LYS A 101 8.51 1.35 -3.68
N SER A 102 8.07 0.42 -2.84
CA SER A 102 6.71 -0.08 -2.88
C SER A 102 5.67 0.97 -2.50
N ASN A 103 5.97 1.85 -1.53
CA ASN A 103 5.13 2.99 -1.19
C ASN A 103 4.90 3.89 -2.41
N ALA A 104 5.98 4.25 -3.12
CA ALA A 104 5.89 5.03 -4.35
C ALA A 104 5.06 4.31 -5.43
N LEU A 105 5.24 3.00 -5.61
CA LEU A 105 4.48 2.22 -6.57
C LEU A 105 2.97 2.34 -6.36
N MET A 106 2.50 2.18 -5.12
CA MET A 106 1.08 2.26 -4.80
C MET A 106 0.51 3.64 -5.14
N ARG A 107 1.27 4.70 -4.84
CA ARG A 107 0.89 6.09 -5.12
C ARG A 107 0.81 6.36 -6.62
N CYS A 108 1.79 5.93 -7.41
CA CYS A 108 1.76 6.06 -8.88
C CYS A 108 0.60 5.27 -9.52
N CYS A 109 0.28 4.09 -8.98
CA CYS A 109 -0.82 3.26 -9.46
C CYS A 109 -2.20 3.91 -9.30
N LYS A 110 -2.33 4.92 -8.43
CA LYS A 110 -3.57 5.70 -8.27
C LYS A 110 -3.95 6.44 -9.55
N ASP A 111 -2.96 6.98 -10.28
CA ASP A 111 -3.20 7.71 -11.54
C ASP A 111 -3.61 6.77 -12.68
N LEU A 112 -3.37 5.45 -12.54
CA LEU A 112 -3.89 4.41 -13.45
C LEU A 112 -5.33 3.99 -13.11
N GLY A 113 -5.87 4.45 -11.97
CA GLY A 113 -7.19 4.05 -11.46
C GLY A 113 -7.20 2.75 -10.66
N ILE A 114 -6.03 2.19 -10.32
CA ILE A 114 -5.94 0.97 -9.51
C ILE A 114 -6.34 1.32 -8.06
N ALA A 115 -7.22 0.50 -7.47
CA ALA A 115 -7.65 0.63 -6.07
C ALA A 115 -8.27 2.00 -5.74
N SER A 116 -8.86 2.68 -6.73
CA SER A 116 -9.46 4.00 -6.58
C SER A 116 -10.57 4.03 -5.50
N GLU A 117 -11.30 2.92 -5.34
CA GLU A 117 -12.34 2.77 -4.31
C GLU A 117 -11.81 2.88 -2.87
N LEU A 118 -10.54 2.56 -2.61
CA LEU A 118 -9.91 2.76 -1.30
C LEU A 118 -9.70 4.24 -0.94
N TRP A 119 -10.05 5.15 -1.84
CA TRP A 119 -10.02 6.60 -1.66
C TRP A 119 -11.41 7.23 -1.70
N ASP A 120 -12.46 6.44 -1.94
CA ASP A 120 -13.85 6.89 -1.90
C ASP A 120 -14.40 6.77 -0.47
N PRO A 121 -14.72 7.88 0.22
CA PRO A 121 -15.28 7.85 1.56
C PRO A 121 -16.56 7.01 1.67
N ASN A 122 -17.39 6.96 0.63
CA ASN A 122 -18.64 6.19 0.65
C ASN A 122 -18.33 4.69 0.67
N PHE A 123 -17.51 4.22 -0.26
CA PHE A 123 -17.04 2.84 -0.31
C PHE A 123 -16.39 2.44 1.03
N ILE A 124 -15.45 3.25 1.53
CA ILE A 124 -14.74 2.97 2.78
C ILE A 124 -15.73 2.78 3.94
N ASN A 125 -16.74 3.65 4.05
CA ASN A 125 -17.71 3.60 5.14
C ASN A 125 -18.64 2.39 5.03
N GLU A 126 -19.11 2.05 3.84
CA GLU A 126 -19.97 0.89 3.59
C GLU A 126 -19.20 -0.41 3.82
N TRP A 127 -18.04 -0.54 3.18
CA TRP A 127 -17.19 -1.72 3.29
C TRP A 127 -16.76 -1.99 4.73
N LYS A 128 -16.44 -0.94 5.51
CA LYS A 128 -16.07 -1.08 6.93
C LYS A 128 -17.20 -1.62 7.79
N LYS A 129 -18.45 -1.18 7.59
CA LYS A 129 -19.61 -1.68 8.37
C LYS A 129 -19.76 -3.19 8.20
N GLU A 130 -19.56 -3.67 6.98
CA GLU A 130 -19.75 -5.06 6.62
C GLU A 130 -18.57 -5.96 7.01
N ASN A 131 -17.34 -5.47 6.90
CA ASN A 131 -16.14 -6.31 6.96
C ASN A 131 -15.24 -6.07 8.18
N VAL A 132 -15.40 -4.98 8.94
CA VAL A 132 -14.46 -4.58 10.00
C VAL A 132 -15.10 -4.66 11.38
N LEU A 133 -14.30 -5.02 12.39
CA LEU A 133 -14.64 -5.01 13.81
C LEU A 133 -13.70 -4.08 14.57
N ALA A 134 -14.26 -3.31 15.50
CA ALA A 134 -13.50 -2.61 16.53
C ALA A 134 -13.38 -3.51 17.76
N VAL A 135 -12.15 -3.74 18.23
CA VAL A 135 -11.85 -4.60 19.38
C VAL A 135 -11.07 -3.77 20.40
N LEU A 136 -11.53 -3.76 21.65
CA LEU A 136 -10.75 -3.22 22.75
C LEU A 136 -9.66 -4.22 23.13
N CYS A 137 -8.41 -3.87 22.84
CA CYS A 137 -7.23 -4.68 23.14
C CYS A 137 -6.47 -4.09 24.33
N GLU A 138 -6.06 -4.94 25.26
CA GLU A 138 -5.14 -4.59 26.35
C GLU A 138 -3.73 -5.02 25.95
N ASN A 139 -2.80 -4.08 25.89
CA ASN A 139 -1.41 -4.42 25.60
C ASN A 139 -0.81 -5.27 26.73
N ALA A 140 -0.33 -6.47 26.43
CA ALA A 140 0.20 -7.40 27.42
C ALA A 140 1.44 -6.86 28.16
N LYS A 141 2.20 -5.94 27.57
CA LYS A 141 3.40 -5.34 28.18
C LYS A 141 3.09 -4.05 28.92
N THR A 142 2.35 -3.13 28.29
CA THR A 142 2.13 -1.79 28.83
C THR A 142 0.84 -1.64 29.62
N LYS A 143 -0.03 -2.65 29.61
CA LYS A 143 -1.37 -2.62 30.22
C LYS A 143 -2.27 -1.49 29.68
N ALA A 144 -1.88 -0.90 28.55
CA ALA A 144 -2.63 0.15 27.89
C ALA A 144 -3.79 -0.45 27.09
N ASN A 145 -4.98 0.09 27.28
CA ASN A 145 -6.16 -0.26 26.50
C ASN A 145 -6.23 0.61 25.24
N LYS A 146 -6.40 -0.03 24.08
CA LYS A 146 -6.57 0.66 22.79
C LYS A 146 -7.63 -0.04 21.96
N VAL A 147 -8.48 0.75 21.30
CA VAL A 147 -9.40 0.21 20.28
C VAL A 147 -8.60 -0.01 19.01
N LEU A 148 -8.55 -1.25 18.55
CA LEU A 148 -7.90 -1.67 17.31
C LEU A 148 -8.94 -2.22 16.33
N TYR A 149 -8.68 -2.04 15.04
CA TYR A 149 -9.55 -2.48 13.96
C TYR A 149 -8.96 -3.65 13.22
N ARG A 150 -9.78 -4.67 12.95
CA ARG A 150 -9.39 -5.81 12.11
C ARG A 150 -10.55 -6.29 11.26
N ARG A 151 -10.25 -7.02 10.20
CA ARG A 151 -11.28 -7.72 9.42
C ARG A 151 -11.95 -8.82 10.24
N LYS A 152 -13.25 -9.05 9.99
CA LYS A 152 -14.06 -10.10 10.63
C LYS A 152 -13.53 -11.51 10.38
N ASP A 153 -13.03 -11.76 9.18
CA ASP A 153 -12.57 -13.06 8.69
C ASP A 153 -11.07 -13.33 8.96
N ARG A 154 -10.34 -12.37 9.54
CA ARG A 154 -8.93 -12.55 9.90
C ARG A 154 -8.80 -13.05 11.33
N PRO A 155 -7.66 -13.67 11.71
CA PRO A 155 -7.38 -14.05 13.08
C PRO A 155 -7.49 -12.87 14.05
N THR A 156 -7.65 -13.18 15.34
CA THR A 156 -7.59 -12.17 16.42
C THR A 156 -6.20 -11.55 16.47
N PHE A 157 -6.10 -10.39 17.12
CA PHE A 157 -4.80 -9.80 17.42
C PHE A 157 -3.95 -10.80 18.20
N GLN A 158 -2.66 -10.80 17.86
CA GLN A 158 -1.65 -11.60 18.53
C GLN A 158 -0.86 -10.71 19.47
N TYR A 159 -0.15 -11.36 20.39
CA TYR A 159 0.79 -10.70 21.30
C TYR A 159 1.64 -9.63 20.57
N PRO A 160 1.74 -8.40 21.09
CA PRO A 160 1.37 -7.98 22.44
C PRO A 160 -0.06 -7.43 22.59
N TRP A 161 -0.93 -7.56 21.59
CA TRP A 161 -2.28 -6.98 21.57
C TRP A 161 -3.41 -8.02 21.68
#